data_AF-A0A976L4V2-F1
#
_entry.id   AF-A0A976L4V2-F1
#
_cell.length_a   1.000
_cell.length_b   1.000
_cell.length_c   1.000
_cell.angle_alpha   90.00
_cell.angle_beta   90.00
_cell.angle_gamma   90.00
#
_symmetry.space_group_name_H-M   'P 1'
#
loop_
_entity.id
_entity.type
_entity.pdbx_description
1 polymer ?
#
loop_
_entity_poly.entity_id
_entity_poly.type
_entity_poly.pdbx_seq_one_letter_code
_entity_poly.pdbx_strand_id
1 'polypeptide(L)'
;IKEENVKKDIFLVIPSNTVDVINQFSFNMADYNVYVVTLDALEPIILSLKKIEEYEFVEQFSPDERDNIYRVIGKFAHITKRRIQIDQFFGHQFLDILSKCETDLPRDVLEKVIEYERSEKLNPPQEKRAKLISNIELEVDSRKLKKEAEAKEIVFPTSIQQDIKSLPLYTGDESSGGSRRKKAKKKIKR
;
A
#
# COMPACT_ATOMS: atom_id res chain seq x y z
N ILE A 1 -27.59 -2.07 34.09
CA ILE A 1 -26.33 -1.47 34.59
C ILE A 1 -25.24 -1.91 33.62
N LYS A 2 -24.79 -1.03 32.72
CA LYS A 2 -23.67 -1.27 31.79
C LYS A 2 -22.61 -0.25 32.18
N GLU A 3 -21.51 -0.73 32.78
CA GLU A 3 -20.37 0.10 33.14
C GLU A 3 -19.36 0.09 31.99
N GLU A 4 -18.88 1.26 31.56
CA GLU A 4 -18.02 1.39 30.36
C GLU A 4 -16.65 0.70 30.54
N ASN A 5 -16.16 0.59 31.77
CA ASN A 5 -14.83 0.04 32.08
C ASN A 5 -14.87 -1.40 32.63
N VAL A 6 -15.97 -2.12 32.43
CA VAL A 6 -16.12 -3.49 32.96
C VAL A 6 -16.33 -4.49 31.83
N LYS A 7 -15.43 -5.49 31.77
CA LYS A 7 -15.54 -6.60 30.85
C LYS A 7 -16.84 -7.38 31.13
N LYS A 8 -17.58 -7.76 30.09
CA LYS A 8 -18.87 -8.49 30.19
C LYS A 8 -18.72 -9.98 30.55
N ASP A 9 -17.61 -10.37 31.17
CA ASP A 9 -17.33 -11.74 31.57
C ASP A 9 -17.48 -11.86 33.09
N ILE A 10 -18.29 -12.84 33.53
CA ILE A 10 -18.54 -13.15 34.93
C ILE A 10 -17.93 -14.53 35.22
N PHE A 11 -17.11 -14.63 36.26
CA PHE A 11 -16.51 -15.89 36.68
C PHE A 11 -17.18 -16.40 37.97
N LEU A 12 -17.88 -17.54 37.87
CA LEU A 12 -18.48 -18.23 39.01
C LEU A 12 -17.47 -19.24 39.56
N VAL A 13 -16.99 -19.00 40.77
CA VAL A 13 -16.00 -19.86 41.42
C VAL A 13 -16.69 -21.00 42.17
N ILE A 14 -16.32 -22.24 41.84
CA ILE A 14 -16.85 -23.46 42.47
C ILE A 14 -15.73 -24.26 43.17
N PRO A 15 -16.07 -25.06 44.19
CA PRO A 15 -15.15 -26.03 44.77
C PRO A 15 -14.75 -27.10 43.74
N SER A 16 -13.48 -27.54 43.75
CA SER A 16 -12.97 -28.53 42.80
C SER A 16 -13.71 -29.88 42.88
N ASN A 17 -14.31 -30.19 44.03
CA ASN A 17 -15.07 -31.43 44.26
C ASN A 17 -16.42 -31.47 43.54
N THR A 18 -16.92 -30.33 43.03
CA THR A 18 -18.23 -30.25 42.36
C THR A 18 -18.12 -30.27 40.84
N VAL A 19 -16.89 -30.36 40.30
CA VAL A 19 -16.61 -30.35 38.85
C VAL A 19 -17.27 -31.54 38.15
N ASP A 20 -17.22 -32.71 38.76
CA ASP A 20 -17.74 -33.96 38.17
C ASP A 20 -19.27 -33.96 37.99
N VAL A 21 -19.97 -33.06 38.69
CA VAL A 21 -21.43 -32.92 38.64
C VAL A 21 -21.86 -31.87 37.60
N ILE A 22 -20.92 -31.08 37.07
CA ILE A 22 -21.18 -29.95 36.20
C ILE A 22 -20.79 -30.31 34.76
N ASN A 23 -21.79 -30.30 33.87
CA ASN A 23 -21.59 -30.67 32.46
C ASN A 23 -21.20 -29.49 31.56
N GLN A 24 -21.38 -28.25 32.02
CA GLN A 24 -21.17 -27.06 31.20
C GLN A 24 -20.49 -25.95 32.00
N PHE A 25 -19.39 -25.43 31.44
CA PHE A 25 -18.53 -24.43 32.07
C PHE A 25 -18.63 -23.03 31.44
N SER A 26 -19.38 -22.88 30.35
CA SER A 26 -19.59 -21.59 29.69
C SER A 26 -21.05 -21.39 29.33
N PHE A 27 -21.59 -20.25 29.75
CA PHE A 27 -22.96 -19.85 29.48
C PHE A 27 -22.95 -18.48 28.82
N ASN A 28 -23.40 -18.41 27.58
CA ASN A 28 -23.57 -17.15 26.88
C ASN A 28 -24.97 -16.61 27.21
N MET A 29 -25.03 -15.61 28.09
CA MET A 29 -26.23 -14.81 28.28
C MET A 29 -26.05 -13.59 27.36
N ALA A 30 -27.03 -13.22 26.55
CA ALA A 30 -26.87 -12.22 25.48
C ALA A 30 -26.17 -10.91 25.90
N ASP A 31 -26.29 -10.51 27.17
CA ASP A 31 -25.65 -9.32 27.75
C ASP A 31 -24.31 -9.59 28.48
N TYR A 32 -23.99 -10.84 28.86
CA TYR A 32 -22.77 -11.22 29.59
C TYR A 32 -22.42 -12.71 29.45
N ASN A 33 -21.14 -13.06 29.41
CA ASN A 33 -20.70 -14.46 29.42
C ASN A 33 -20.41 -14.90 30.85
N VAL A 34 -20.97 -16.04 31.28
CA VAL A 34 -20.66 -16.64 32.57
C VAL A 34 -19.75 -17.84 32.37
N TYR A 35 -18.61 -17.85 33.05
CA TYR A 35 -17.67 -18.96 33.09
C TYR A 35 -17.67 -19.58 34.47
N VAL A 36 -17.85 -20.90 34.54
CA VAL A 36 -17.72 -21.65 35.78
C VAL A 36 -16.27 -22.09 35.91
N VAL A 37 -15.60 -21.68 36.98
CA VAL A 37 -14.17 -21.90 37.18
C VAL A 37 -13.92 -22.51 38.56
N THR A 38 -12.93 -23.39 38.65
CA THR A 38 -12.49 -23.95 39.93
C THR A 38 -11.64 -22.96 40.70
N LEU A 39 -11.56 -23.15 42.03
CA LEU A 39 -10.65 -22.38 42.89
C LEU A 39 -9.20 -22.42 42.40
N ASP A 40 -8.74 -23.58 41.92
CA ASP A 40 -7.37 -23.78 41.45
C ASP A 40 -7.07 -23.00 40.14
N ALA A 41 -8.10 -22.69 39.35
CA ALA A 41 -7.97 -21.93 38.10
C ALA A 41 -8.01 -20.41 38.32
N LEU A 42 -8.34 -19.94 39.54
CA LEU A 42 -8.49 -18.51 39.81
C LEU A 42 -7.17 -17.75 39.64
N GLU A 43 -6.09 -18.28 40.21
CA GLU A 43 -4.75 -17.67 40.13
C GLU A 43 -4.24 -17.52 38.67
N PRO A 44 -4.26 -18.56 37.81
CA PRO A 44 -3.84 -18.40 36.42
C PRO A 44 -4.74 -17.46 35.62
N ILE A 45 -6.05 -17.40 35.91
CA ILE A 45 -6.97 -16.45 35.27
C ILE A 45 -6.61 -15.01 35.63
N ILE A 46 -6.40 -14.73 36.92
CA ILE A 46 -6.00 -13.39 37.40
C ILE A 46 -4.66 -12.99 36.79
N LEU A 47 -3.68 -13.90 36.77
CA LEU A 47 -2.37 -13.66 36.13
C LEU A 47 -2.51 -13.35 34.63
N SER A 48 -3.39 -14.06 33.92
CA SER A 48 -3.64 -13.79 32.50
C SER A 48 -4.31 -12.44 32.27
N LEU A 49 -5.28 -12.06 33.09
CA LEU A 49 -5.95 -10.76 33.01
C LEU A 49 -4.97 -9.62 33.31
N LYS A 50 -4.12 -9.80 34.33
CA LYS A 50 -3.06 -8.84 34.68
C LYS A 50 -2.03 -8.66 33.57
N LYS A 51 -1.62 -9.74 32.89
CA LYS A 51 -0.72 -9.65 31.73
C LYS A 51 -1.35 -8.85 30.58
N ILE A 52 -2.63 -9.05 30.29
CA ILE A 52 -3.33 -8.31 29.23
C ILE A 52 -3.39 -6.81 29.58
N GLU A 53 -3.65 -6.48 30.85
CA GLU A 53 -3.60 -5.11 31.37
C GLU A 53 -2.18 -4.52 31.23
N GLU A 54 -1.13 -5.26 31.59
CA GLU A 54 0.28 -4.84 31.41
C GLU A 54 0.64 -4.57 29.93
N TYR A 55 0.11 -5.36 28.98
CA TYR A 55 0.30 -5.14 27.54
C TYR A 55 -0.44 -3.90 27.01
N GLU A 56 -1.47 -3.43 27.69
CA GLU A 56 -2.21 -2.20 27.33
C GLU A 56 -1.43 -0.93 27.72
N PHE A 57 -0.46 -1.04 28.64
CA PHE A 57 0.45 0.05 28.98
C PHE A 57 1.63 0.13 28.00
N VAL A 58 1.45 0.90 26.93
CA VAL A 58 2.53 1.41 26.03
C VAL A 58 3.64 2.17 26.82
N GLU A 59 3.41 2.46 28.10
CA GLU A 59 4.37 3.10 29.00
C GLU A 59 5.50 2.20 29.52
N GLN A 60 5.46 0.87 29.31
CA GLN A 60 6.53 -0.03 29.80
C GLN A 60 7.72 -0.19 28.85
N PHE A 61 7.65 0.30 27.61
CA PHE A 61 8.85 0.30 26.77
C PHE A 61 9.92 1.18 27.39
N SER A 62 11.11 0.61 27.60
CA SER A 62 12.28 1.41 27.97
C SER A 62 12.52 2.50 26.92
N PRO A 63 13.14 3.63 27.28
CA PRO A 63 13.49 4.68 26.32
C PRO A 63 14.19 4.12 25.06
N ASP A 64 15.06 3.11 25.24
CA ASP A 64 15.79 2.45 24.17
C ASP A 64 14.90 1.59 23.25
N GLU A 65 13.89 0.91 23.78
CA GLU A 65 12.93 0.14 22.98
C GLU A 65 12.01 1.05 22.17
N ARG A 66 11.60 2.19 22.75
CA ARG A 66 10.81 3.21 22.02
C ARG A 66 11.61 3.80 20.87
N ASP A 67 12.88 4.15 21.12
CA ASP A 67 13.77 4.70 20.08
C ASP A 67 14.01 3.69 18.94
N ASN A 68 14.14 2.41 19.27
CA ASN A 68 14.24 1.36 18.25
C ASN A 68 12.96 1.25 17.42
N ILE A 69 11.78 1.28 18.05
CA ILE A 69 10.49 1.26 17.35
C ILE A 69 10.34 2.50 16.45
N TYR A 70 10.61 3.69 16.97
CA TYR A 70 10.56 4.94 16.20
C TYR A 70 11.51 4.91 15.01
N ARG A 71 12.72 4.36 15.18
CA ARG A 71 13.68 4.20 14.09
C ARG A 71 13.19 3.25 13.01
N VAL A 72 12.59 2.12 13.39
CA VAL A 72 12.05 1.14 12.43
C VAL A 72 10.86 1.72 11.67
N ILE A 73 9.90 2.34 12.38
CA ILE A 73 8.73 2.97 11.77
C ILE A 73 9.14 4.14 10.87
N GLY A 74 10.08 4.98 11.31
CA GLY A 74 10.62 6.08 10.52
C GLY A 74 11.30 5.62 9.24
N LYS A 75 12.14 4.57 9.31
CA LYS A 75 12.75 3.95 8.13
C LYS A 75 11.71 3.36 7.19
N PHE A 76 10.72 2.64 7.73
CA PHE A 76 9.63 2.06 6.97
C PHE A 76 8.82 3.14 6.24
N ALA A 77 8.43 4.20 6.94
CA ALA A 77 7.72 5.33 6.37
C ALA A 77 8.53 6.00 5.24
N HIS A 78 9.82 6.25 5.46
CA HIS A 78 10.68 6.86 4.44
C HIS A 78 10.81 5.98 3.18
N ILE A 79 11.10 4.68 3.33
CA ILE A 79 11.23 3.74 2.21
C ILE A 79 9.90 3.63 1.46
N THR A 80 8.78 3.55 2.17
CA THR A 80 7.44 3.44 1.58
C THR A 80 7.07 4.70 0.80
N LYS A 81 7.30 5.90 1.36
CA LYS A 81 7.11 7.17 0.65
C LYS A 81 7.95 7.22 -0.62
N ARG A 82 9.21 6.78 -0.55
CA ARG A 82 10.09 6.76 -1.73
C ARG A 82 9.62 5.76 -2.79
N ARG A 83 9.12 4.60 -2.38
CA ARG A 83 8.58 3.60 -3.30
C ARG A 83 7.35 4.12 -4.04
N ILE A 84 6.41 4.74 -3.32
CA ILE A 84 5.22 5.37 -3.91
C ILE A 84 5.62 6.43 -4.95
N GLN A 85 6.60 7.29 -4.63
CA GLN A 85 7.10 8.29 -5.57
C GLN A 85 7.67 7.67 -6.86
N ILE A 86 8.45 6.59 -6.73
CA ILE A 86 9.07 5.90 -7.87
C ILE A 86 7.99 5.21 -8.72
N ASP A 87 7.09 4.45 -8.10
CA ASP A 87 6.03 3.74 -8.81
C ASP A 87 5.10 4.73 -9.52
N GLN A 88 4.80 5.88 -8.90
CA GLN A 88 4.04 6.94 -9.54
C GLN A 88 4.78 7.57 -10.72
N PHE A 89 6.09 7.81 -10.62
CA PHE A 89 6.89 8.32 -11.73
C PHE A 89 6.84 7.37 -12.93
N PHE A 90 7.06 6.08 -12.70
CA PHE A 90 6.96 5.08 -13.76
C PHE A 90 5.54 4.95 -14.30
N GLY A 91 4.52 5.05 -13.45
CA GLY A 91 3.13 5.11 -13.88
C GLY A 91 2.86 6.24 -14.88
N HIS A 92 3.40 7.44 -14.64
CA HIS A 92 3.28 8.56 -15.59
C HIS A 92 4.02 8.28 -16.90
N GLN A 93 5.26 7.75 -16.83
CA GLN A 93 6.02 7.37 -18.03
C GLN A 93 5.30 6.31 -18.87
N PHE A 94 4.70 5.31 -18.24
CA PHE A 94 3.95 4.27 -18.96
C PHE A 94 2.69 4.83 -19.62
N LEU A 95 1.94 5.70 -18.94
CA LEU A 95 0.79 6.38 -19.54
C LEU A 95 1.19 7.28 -20.72
N ASP A 96 2.32 7.99 -20.62
CA ASP A 96 2.85 8.79 -21.73
C ASP A 96 3.23 7.92 -22.94
N ILE A 97 3.86 6.76 -22.71
CA ILE A 97 4.20 5.81 -23.78
C ILE A 97 2.94 5.23 -24.41
N LEU A 98 1.97 4.82 -23.59
CA LEU A 98 0.70 4.26 -24.07
C LEU A 98 -0.07 5.28 -24.92
N SER A 99 -0.10 6.54 -24.48
CA SER A 99 -0.73 7.63 -25.24
C SER A 99 -0.04 7.86 -26.58
N LYS A 100 1.31 7.79 -26.64
CA LYS A 100 2.07 7.88 -27.91
C LYS A 100 1.81 6.68 -28.81
N CYS A 101 1.66 5.48 -28.24
CA CYS A 101 1.29 4.29 -29.00
C CYS A 101 -0.09 4.45 -29.67
N GLU A 102 -1.05 5.10 -29.02
CA GLU A 102 -2.36 5.39 -29.63
C GLU A 102 -2.30 6.48 -30.72
N THR A 103 -1.43 7.49 -30.60
CA THR A 103 -1.33 8.57 -31.59
C THR A 103 -0.49 8.21 -32.81
N ASP A 104 0.55 7.40 -32.62
CA ASP A 104 1.57 7.18 -33.65
C ASP A 104 1.33 5.91 -34.48
N LEU A 105 0.45 5.00 -34.04
CA LEU A 105 0.12 3.78 -34.79
C LEU A 105 -0.99 3.98 -35.85
N PRO A 106 -0.83 3.40 -37.05
CA PRO A 106 -1.93 3.27 -38.01
C PRO A 106 -3.09 2.45 -37.42
N ARG A 107 -4.33 2.84 -37.77
CA ARG A 107 -5.57 2.22 -37.23
C ARG A 107 -5.61 0.70 -37.42
N ASP A 108 -5.12 0.20 -38.55
CA ASP A 108 -5.12 -1.22 -38.89
C ASP A 108 -4.18 -2.07 -37.99
N VAL A 109 -3.14 -1.44 -37.45
CA VAL A 109 -2.19 -2.07 -36.50
C VAL A 109 -2.74 -1.97 -35.09
N LEU A 110 -3.34 -0.83 -34.74
CA LEU A 110 -3.94 -0.59 -33.43
C LEU A 110 -5.05 -1.61 -33.10
N GLU A 111 -5.90 -1.95 -34.07
CA GLU A 111 -6.98 -2.92 -33.88
C GLU A 111 -6.45 -4.32 -33.53
N LYS A 112 -5.38 -4.75 -34.23
CA LYS A 112 -4.71 -6.03 -33.91
C LYS A 112 -4.01 -6.00 -32.56
N VAL A 113 -3.40 -4.87 -32.18
CA VAL A 113 -2.76 -4.71 -30.86
C VAL A 113 -3.79 -4.84 -29.74
N ILE A 114 -4.98 -4.24 -29.89
CA ILE A 114 -6.08 -4.37 -28.92
C ILE A 114 -6.59 -5.81 -28.83
N GLU A 115 -6.66 -6.53 -29.97
CA GLU A 115 -7.02 -7.95 -29.97
C GLU A 115 -5.99 -8.81 -29.21
N TYR A 116 -4.70 -8.54 -29.39
CA TYR A 116 -3.64 -9.23 -28.66
C TYR A 116 -3.63 -8.88 -27.17
N GLU A 117 -3.79 -7.61 -26.80
CA GLU A 117 -3.89 -7.15 -25.41
C GLU A 117 -5.03 -7.86 -24.66
N ARG A 118 -6.20 -7.99 -25.30
CA ARG A 118 -7.35 -8.71 -24.73
C ARG A 118 -7.11 -10.22 -24.56
N SER A 119 -6.21 -10.78 -25.35
CA SER A 119 -5.91 -12.22 -25.37
C SER A 119 -4.78 -12.61 -24.42
N GLU A 120 -3.93 -11.65 -24.06
CA GLU A 120 -2.79 -11.85 -23.17
C GLU A 120 -3.25 -11.94 -21.70
N LYS A 121 -2.73 -12.93 -20.96
CA LYS A 121 -3.10 -13.16 -19.55
C LYS A 121 -2.03 -12.58 -18.63
N LEU A 122 -2.41 -11.64 -17.77
CA LEU A 122 -1.55 -11.14 -16.71
C LEU A 122 -2.32 -11.05 -15.39
N ASN A 123 -2.02 -11.95 -14.46
CA ASN A 123 -2.65 -11.99 -13.14
C ASN A 123 -1.72 -11.35 -12.08
N PRO A 124 -1.97 -10.09 -11.70
CA PRO A 124 -2.28 -9.66 -10.33
C PRO A 124 -3.32 -10.44 -9.53
N PRO A 125 -4.45 -9.88 -9.04
CA PRO A 125 -5.32 -10.67 -8.16
C PRO A 125 -6.82 -10.74 -8.50
N GLN A 126 -7.36 -9.99 -9.46
CA GLN A 126 -8.79 -10.12 -9.84
C GLN A 126 -9.03 -9.80 -11.32
N GLU A 127 -8.67 -10.74 -12.20
CA GLU A 127 -8.99 -10.60 -13.62
C GLU A 127 -10.46 -10.96 -13.90
N LYS A 128 -11.32 -9.96 -14.04
CA LYS A 128 -12.63 -10.12 -14.70
C LYS A 128 -12.38 -10.08 -16.20
N ARG A 129 -12.33 -11.27 -16.82
CA ARG A 129 -12.13 -11.48 -18.28
C ARG A 129 -12.85 -10.43 -19.15
N ALA A 130 -12.20 -10.07 -20.25
CA ALA A 130 -12.70 -9.27 -21.38
C ALA A 130 -12.96 -7.77 -21.14
N LYS A 131 -12.59 -7.21 -19.98
CA LYS A 131 -12.65 -5.75 -19.78
C LYS A 131 -11.39 -5.09 -20.31
N LEU A 132 -11.55 -4.25 -21.34
CA LEU A 132 -10.53 -3.29 -21.75
C LEU A 132 -10.22 -2.41 -20.55
N ILE A 133 -8.95 -2.33 -20.15
CA ILE A 133 -8.52 -1.37 -19.15
C ILE A 133 -8.50 0.00 -19.84
N SER A 134 -9.45 0.85 -19.49
CA SER A 134 -9.58 2.18 -20.11
C SER A 134 -8.45 3.10 -19.63
N ASN A 135 -7.73 3.72 -20.56
CA ASN A 135 -6.71 4.73 -20.26
C ASN A 135 -7.28 5.89 -19.42
N ILE A 136 -8.55 6.23 -19.64
CA ILE A 136 -9.26 7.28 -18.89
C ILE A 136 -9.48 6.85 -17.43
N GLU A 137 -9.81 5.59 -17.18
CA GLU A 137 -9.99 5.07 -15.81
C GLU A 137 -8.66 5.00 -15.07
N LEU A 138 -7.60 4.55 -15.74
CA LEU A 138 -6.24 4.53 -15.19
C LEU A 138 -5.72 5.93 -14.85
N GLU A 139 -5.98 6.93 -15.70
CA GLU A 139 -5.66 8.33 -15.40
C GLU A 139 -6.42 8.83 -14.17
N VAL A 140 -7.71 8.51 -14.05
CA VAL A 140 -8.54 8.92 -12.92
C VAL A 140 -8.03 8.29 -11.63
N ASP A 141 -7.65 7.01 -11.65
CA ASP A 141 -7.12 6.32 -10.47
C ASP A 141 -5.71 6.80 -10.12
N SER A 142 -4.87 7.10 -11.11
CA SER A 142 -3.58 7.79 -10.91
C SER A 142 -3.77 9.18 -10.26
N ARG A 143 -4.78 9.94 -10.69
CA ARG A 143 -5.14 11.25 -10.07
C ARG A 143 -5.67 11.10 -8.65
N LYS A 144 -6.48 10.07 -8.35
CA LYS A 144 -6.93 9.78 -6.98
C LYS A 144 -5.75 9.41 -6.09
N LEU A 145 -4.87 8.53 -6.56
CA LEU A 145 -3.66 8.12 -5.85
C LEU A 145 -2.75 9.31 -5.57
N LYS A 146 -2.62 10.23 -6.53
CA LYS A 146 -1.89 11.49 -6.35
C LYS A 146 -2.53 12.37 -5.27
N LYS A 147 -3.86 12.54 -5.26
CA LYS A 147 -4.57 13.30 -4.21
C LYS A 147 -4.43 12.68 -2.83
N GLU A 148 -4.52 11.35 -2.73
CA GLU A 148 -4.31 10.63 -1.46
C GLU A 148 -2.87 10.75 -0.96
N ALA A 149 -1.91 10.76 -1.87
CA ALA A 149 -0.51 10.94 -1.51
C ALA A 149 -0.17 12.39 -1.14
N GLU A 150 -0.79 13.38 -1.79
CA GLU A 150 -0.73 14.80 -1.38
C GLU A 150 -1.33 15.00 0.01
N ALA A 151 -2.47 14.36 0.31
CA ALA A 151 -3.10 14.37 1.64
C ALA A 151 -2.22 13.72 2.73
N LYS A 152 -1.30 12.82 2.34
CA LYS A 152 -0.31 12.19 3.23
C LYS A 152 1.05 12.91 3.24
N GLU A 153 1.09 14.15 2.75
CA GLU A 153 2.30 14.99 2.66
C GLU A 153 3.47 14.33 1.91
N ILE A 154 3.17 13.44 0.98
CA ILE A 154 4.19 12.87 0.10
C ILE A 154 4.48 13.94 -0.95
N VAL A 155 5.52 14.73 -0.71
CA VAL A 155 5.97 15.75 -1.66
C VAL A 155 6.40 15.04 -2.94
N PHE A 156 5.78 15.39 -4.06
CA PHE A 156 6.16 14.93 -5.39
C PHE A 156 7.05 16.00 -6.02
N PRO A 157 8.38 15.83 -6.00
CA PRO A 157 9.24 16.84 -6.57
C PRO A 157 9.12 16.76 -8.09
N THR A 158 8.60 17.81 -8.71
CA THR A 158 8.80 18.10 -10.14
C THR A 158 10.30 18.10 -10.50
N SER A 159 11.15 18.38 -9.51
CA SER A 159 12.61 18.27 -9.57
C SER A 159 13.09 16.87 -10.00
N ILE A 160 12.48 15.77 -9.53
CA ILE A 160 12.92 14.41 -9.93
C ILE A 160 12.76 14.21 -11.44
N GLN A 161 11.72 14.78 -12.05
CA GLN A 161 11.55 14.68 -13.50
C GLN A 161 12.63 15.48 -14.25
N GLN A 162 13.07 16.61 -13.72
CA GLN A 162 14.15 17.41 -14.30
C GLN A 162 15.52 16.79 -14.05
N ASP A 163 15.74 16.21 -12.86
CA ASP A 163 16.97 15.52 -12.47
C ASP A 163 17.16 14.21 -13.23
N ILE A 164 16.08 13.50 -13.56
CA ILE A 164 16.14 12.31 -14.40
C ILE A 164 16.37 12.70 -15.87
N LYS A 165 15.75 13.78 -16.36
CA LYS A 165 15.96 14.29 -17.73
C LYS A 165 17.35 14.91 -17.94
N SER A 166 18.04 15.32 -16.88
CA SER A 166 19.42 15.82 -16.95
C SER A 166 20.47 14.71 -16.91
N LEU A 167 20.06 13.44 -16.70
CA LEU A 167 20.94 12.29 -16.80
C LEU A 167 21.47 12.13 -18.24
N PRO A 168 22.74 11.72 -18.41
CA PRO A 168 23.43 11.70 -19.70
C PRO A 168 22.80 10.75 -20.75
N LEU A 169 21.86 9.88 -20.36
CA LEU A 169 21.10 9.07 -21.32
C LEU A 169 20.06 9.88 -22.11
N TYR A 170 19.53 10.98 -21.56
CA TYR A 170 18.45 11.76 -22.17
C TYR A 170 18.95 12.99 -22.96
N THR A 171 20.22 13.35 -22.84
CA THR A 171 20.80 14.52 -23.53
C THR A 171 21.28 14.23 -24.96
N GLY A 172 21.26 12.96 -25.39
CA GLY A 172 21.80 12.52 -26.70
C GLY A 172 20.85 12.63 -27.90
N ASP A 173 19.53 12.57 -27.68
CA ASP A 173 18.59 12.28 -28.77
C ASP A 173 17.99 13.51 -29.47
N GLU A 174 18.18 14.73 -28.96
CA GLU A 174 17.70 15.95 -29.65
C GLU A 174 18.64 16.46 -30.77
N SER A 175 19.72 15.74 -31.10
CA SER A 175 20.73 16.20 -32.07
C SER A 175 20.79 15.43 -33.41
N SER A 176 19.90 14.47 -33.66
CA SER A 176 19.97 13.61 -34.86
C SER A 176 18.83 13.80 -35.89
N GLY A 177 18.06 14.89 -35.79
CA GLY A 177 16.91 15.15 -36.67
C GLY A 177 16.86 16.57 -37.25
N GLY A 178 17.84 17.01 -38.04
CA GLY A 178 17.69 18.29 -38.74
C GLY A 178 18.89 18.80 -39.56
N SER A 179 18.67 18.91 -40.88
CA SER A 179 19.34 19.87 -41.79
C SER A 179 20.66 19.45 -42.47
N ARG A 180 20.59 18.46 -43.37
CA ARG A 180 21.47 18.39 -44.56
C ARG A 180 20.81 19.13 -45.73
N ARG A 181 20.71 20.46 -45.67
CA ARG A 181 20.56 21.31 -46.86
C ARG A 181 21.05 22.72 -46.54
N LYS A 182 21.94 23.22 -47.41
CA LYS A 182 22.62 24.54 -47.43
C LYS A 182 23.98 24.58 -46.71
N LYS A 183 25.04 24.35 -47.48
CA LYS A 183 26.23 25.24 -47.61
C LYS A 183 27.19 24.68 -48.67
N ALA A 184 26.87 24.95 -49.94
CA ALA A 184 27.82 24.76 -51.05
C ALA A 184 27.64 25.89 -52.09
N LYS A 185 27.80 27.14 -51.66
CA LYS A 185 28.04 28.30 -52.55
C LYS A 185 28.81 29.38 -51.80
N LYS A 186 30.15 29.26 -51.75
CA LYS A 186 31.11 30.39 -51.83
C LYS A 186 32.55 29.85 -51.71
N LYS A 187 33.16 29.51 -52.84
CA LYS A 187 34.63 29.56 -53.05
C LYS A 187 34.90 29.57 -54.55
N ILE A 188 34.65 30.72 -55.18
CA ILE A 188 35.32 31.13 -56.41
C ILE A 188 35.71 32.59 -56.20
N LYS A 189 36.99 32.80 -55.91
CA LYS A 189 37.70 34.06 -56.08
C LYS A 189 39.11 33.69 -56.52
N ARG A 190 39.31 33.68 -57.84
CA ARG A 190 40.52 34.06 -58.54
C ARG A 190 40.06 34.82 -59.77
#